data_AF-A0A1C6Z4H0-F1
#
_entry.id   AF-A0A1C6Z4H0-F1
#
_cell.length_a   1.000
_cell.length_b   1.000
_cell.length_c   1.000
_cell.angle_alpha   90.00
_cell.angle_beta   90.00
_cell.angle_gamma   90.00
#
_symmetry.space_group_name_H-M   'P 1'
#
loop_
_entity.id
_entity.type
_entity.pdbx_description
1 polymer ?
#
loop_
_entity_poly.entity_id
_entity_poly.type
_entity_poly.pdbx_seq_one_letter_code
_entity_poly.pdbx_strand_id
1 'polypeptide(L)'
;MSEQAIVWDLALIQKYNYSGPRYTSYPTALEFSESFTDTEFANAVARYPERALSLYVHIPFCHKLCYFCGCNKIVTRQTHKADEYLDKLAFEIRQRAPMFVGRKVSQLHWGGGTPTYLDKNQISRLMHMLRDAFDFLPDAEISIEVDPREIELDVLDHLRQEGFNRLSMGVQDFNKEVQKLVNREQDEQFIFDLINRAKAIGFTSTNIDLIYGLPKQTPESFSYTLQKVAELNPDRLSVFNYAHMPKLFAAQRKIKDEDLPSADSKLSILQETIAMLTGSGYQFIGMDHFAHANDELAVAQREGKLHRNFQGYTTQGDSDLLGLGVSAISMIGDSYAQNRKVLKEYYADVQDHGHALWRGLSMTEDDCLRRDVIKNLICNFRLDYSQVESQYAIVFADYFADDLKLLAPLVDDGLVEITSTSIEVTPRGRLLIRNICMCFDIYLRKQARMQQFSRVI
;
A
#
# COMPACT_ATOMS: atom_id res chain seq x y z
N MET A 1 12.18 25.67 -9.91
CA MET A 1 12.92 25.34 -8.68
C MET A 1 11.94 24.59 -7.79
N SER A 2 12.23 23.34 -7.42
CA SER A 2 11.28 22.47 -6.72
C SER A 2 11.01 23.01 -5.30
N GLU A 3 9.81 23.54 -5.07
CA GLU A 3 9.31 24.02 -3.76
C GLU A 3 8.98 22.87 -2.77
N GLN A 4 9.45 21.65 -3.02
CA GLN A 4 9.03 20.45 -2.28
C GLN A 4 10.17 19.77 -1.50
N ALA A 5 11.18 20.51 -1.08
CA ALA A 5 12.23 19.97 -0.23
C ALA A 5 11.67 19.63 1.15
N ILE A 6 11.78 18.36 1.60
CA ILE A 6 11.53 18.01 3.00
C ILE A 6 12.53 18.77 3.86
N VAL A 7 12.08 19.37 4.95
CA VAL A 7 12.97 19.98 5.95
C VAL A 7 13.11 19.01 7.12
N TRP A 8 14.32 18.50 7.31
CA TRP A 8 14.62 17.58 8.40
C TRP A 8 14.72 18.32 9.74
N ASP A 9 13.90 17.92 10.71
CA ASP A 9 13.93 18.44 12.09
C ASP A 9 13.95 17.27 13.09
N LEU A 10 15.14 16.94 13.58
CA LEU A 10 15.35 15.78 14.46
C LEU A 10 14.57 15.91 15.78
N ALA A 11 14.48 17.11 16.34
CA ALA A 11 13.82 17.35 17.62
C ALA A 11 12.31 17.10 17.50
N LEU A 12 11.68 17.59 16.44
CA LEU A 12 10.27 17.34 16.16
C LEU A 12 10.00 15.86 15.86
N ILE A 13 10.85 15.21 15.06
CA ILE A 13 10.72 13.78 14.76
C ILE A 13 10.78 12.95 16.05
N GLN A 14 11.70 13.25 16.96
CA GLN A 14 11.80 12.57 18.25
C GLN A 14 10.60 12.86 19.16
N LYS A 15 10.13 14.12 19.22
CA LYS A 15 8.94 14.53 19.99
C LYS A 15 7.68 13.75 19.59
N TYR A 16 7.53 13.47 18.30
CA TYR A 16 6.34 12.84 17.72
C TYR A 16 6.50 11.34 17.40
N ASN A 17 7.55 10.70 17.93
CA ASN A 17 7.85 9.29 17.70
C ASN A 17 7.02 8.35 18.59
N TYR A 18 5.71 8.26 18.34
CA TYR A 18 4.81 7.31 19.00
C TYR A 18 4.03 6.45 17.99
N SER A 19 3.47 5.34 18.49
CA SER A 19 2.72 4.40 17.65
C SER A 19 1.39 4.98 17.19
N GLY A 20 1.07 4.83 15.91
CA GLY A 20 -0.18 5.26 15.30
C GLY A 20 -0.55 4.37 14.10
N PRO A 21 -1.78 4.50 13.59
CA PRO A 21 -2.22 3.76 12.41
C PRO A 21 -1.43 4.21 11.17
N ARG A 22 -1.27 3.28 10.22
CA ARG A 22 -0.61 3.58 8.94
C ARG A 22 -1.48 4.39 7.99
N TYR A 23 -2.77 4.52 8.28
CA TYR A 23 -3.80 5.07 7.37
C TYR A 23 -3.72 4.48 5.97
N THR A 24 -3.55 3.16 5.88
CA THR A 24 -3.75 2.42 4.64
C THR A 24 -5.19 2.59 4.13
N SER A 25 -6.12 2.72 5.07
CA SER A 25 -7.48 3.20 4.86
C SER A 25 -7.93 3.99 6.10
N TYR A 26 -8.99 4.78 5.93
CA TYR A 26 -9.82 5.27 7.03
C TYR A 26 -11.30 4.95 6.70
N PRO A 27 -12.08 4.39 7.63
CA PRO A 27 -11.65 3.80 8.90
C PRO A 27 -10.65 2.65 8.70
N THR A 28 -9.94 2.26 9.76
CA THR A 28 -8.90 1.23 9.68
C THR A 28 -9.49 -0.19 9.72
N ALA A 29 -8.70 -1.20 9.33
CA ALA A 29 -9.13 -2.61 9.39
C ALA A 29 -9.41 -3.15 10.81
N LEU A 30 -9.16 -2.35 11.86
CA LEU A 30 -9.59 -2.65 13.23
C LEU A 30 -11.11 -2.51 13.40
N GLU A 31 -11.74 -1.66 12.58
CA GLU A 31 -13.18 -1.39 12.64
C GLU A 31 -14.00 -2.34 11.77
N PHE A 32 -13.34 -3.28 11.06
CA PHE A 32 -14.05 -4.27 10.24
C PHE A 32 -14.75 -5.30 11.15
N SER A 33 -16.03 -5.51 10.91
CA SER A 33 -16.90 -6.40 11.67
C SER A 33 -17.33 -7.61 10.83
N GLU A 34 -17.42 -8.78 11.46
CA GLU A 34 -18.02 -9.99 10.87
C GLU A 34 -19.54 -9.88 10.70
N SER A 35 -20.16 -8.83 11.24
CA SER A 35 -21.57 -8.51 10.99
C SER A 35 -21.84 -7.97 9.58
N PHE A 36 -20.79 -7.59 8.82
CA PHE A 36 -20.94 -7.12 7.45
C PHE A 36 -21.26 -8.29 6.52
N THR A 37 -22.41 -8.21 5.85
CA THR A 37 -23.06 -9.29 5.11
C THR A 37 -22.88 -9.16 3.60
N ASP A 38 -23.18 -10.24 2.87
CA ASP A 38 -23.20 -10.22 1.41
C ASP A 38 -24.27 -9.26 0.83
N THR A 39 -25.36 -9.04 1.56
CA THR A 39 -26.37 -8.02 1.22
C THR A 39 -25.79 -6.61 1.28
N GLU A 40 -25.01 -6.28 2.31
CA GLU A 40 -24.33 -4.98 2.40
C GLU A 40 -23.26 -4.82 1.30
N PHE A 41 -22.55 -5.91 0.97
CA PHE A 41 -21.65 -5.92 -0.17
C PHE A 41 -22.39 -5.63 -1.49
N ALA A 42 -23.52 -6.28 -1.74
CA ALA A 42 -24.33 -6.04 -2.93
C ALA A 42 -24.87 -4.60 -3.01
N ASN A 43 -25.33 -4.06 -1.87
CA ASN A 43 -25.76 -2.66 -1.78
C ASN A 43 -24.61 -1.69 -2.10
N ALA A 44 -23.40 -2.00 -1.62
CA ALA A 44 -22.21 -1.20 -1.93
C ALA A 44 -21.88 -1.25 -3.43
N VAL A 45 -21.91 -2.44 -4.06
CA VAL A 45 -21.69 -2.58 -5.52
C VAL A 45 -22.72 -1.78 -6.33
N ALA A 46 -23.96 -1.71 -5.88
CA ALA A 46 -25.04 -0.98 -6.57
C ALA A 46 -24.98 0.55 -6.38
N ARG A 47 -24.16 1.06 -5.44
CA ARG A 47 -24.20 2.48 -5.05
C ARG A 47 -23.72 3.44 -6.14
N TYR A 48 -22.66 3.09 -6.85
CA TYR A 48 -22.01 3.92 -7.87
C TYR A 48 -21.75 3.14 -9.17
N PRO A 49 -22.79 2.70 -9.89
CA PRO A 49 -22.66 1.83 -11.05
C PRO A 49 -21.83 2.42 -12.20
N GLU A 50 -21.66 3.75 -12.23
CA GLU A 50 -20.89 4.49 -13.23
C GLU A 50 -19.38 4.50 -12.97
N ARG A 51 -18.92 4.20 -11.74
CA ARG A 51 -17.49 4.22 -11.41
C ARG A 51 -16.73 3.11 -12.12
N ALA A 52 -15.52 3.44 -12.57
CA ALA A 52 -14.58 2.44 -13.07
C ALA A 52 -14.23 1.41 -11.99
N LEU A 53 -13.75 0.25 -12.43
CA LEU A 53 -13.39 -0.87 -11.57
C LEU A 53 -11.88 -1.07 -11.55
N SER A 54 -11.31 -1.12 -10.35
CA SER A 54 -9.98 -1.64 -10.09
C SER A 54 -10.10 -3.06 -9.57
N LEU A 55 -9.29 -3.98 -10.09
CA LEU A 55 -9.19 -5.35 -9.61
C LEU A 55 -7.90 -5.53 -8.82
N TYR A 56 -7.99 -6.16 -7.66
CA TYR A 56 -6.85 -6.66 -6.91
C TYR A 56 -6.97 -8.17 -6.78
N VAL A 57 -5.91 -8.90 -7.13
CA VAL A 57 -5.85 -10.35 -6.92
C VAL A 57 -4.70 -10.67 -5.98
N HIS A 58 -5.03 -11.33 -4.87
CA HIS A 58 -4.03 -11.77 -3.92
C HIS A 58 -3.49 -13.16 -4.30
N ILE A 59 -2.19 -13.28 -4.54
CA ILE A 59 -1.50 -14.57 -4.77
C ILE A 59 -0.62 -14.86 -3.55
N PRO A 60 -1.00 -15.80 -2.67
CA PRO A 60 -0.38 -15.91 -1.35
C PRO A 60 0.96 -16.66 -1.36
N PHE A 61 1.33 -17.35 -2.43
CA PHE A 61 2.44 -18.32 -2.39
C PHE A 61 3.81 -17.65 -2.51
N CYS A 62 4.80 -18.20 -1.79
CA CYS A 62 6.21 -17.84 -1.92
C CYS A 62 7.09 -19.09 -1.89
N HIS A 63 8.18 -19.11 -2.66
CA HIS A 63 9.16 -20.20 -2.66
C HIS A 63 9.94 -20.30 -1.34
N LYS A 64 10.29 -19.14 -0.77
CA LYS A 64 11.19 -19.04 0.40
C LYS A 64 10.66 -18.08 1.46
N LEU A 65 10.89 -18.43 2.73
CA LEU A 65 10.51 -17.60 3.86
C LEU A 65 11.52 -16.47 4.10
N CYS A 66 11.14 -15.23 3.76
CA CYS A 66 11.88 -14.04 4.19
C CYS A 66 11.56 -13.73 5.66
N TYR A 67 12.57 -13.56 6.51
CA TYR A 67 12.36 -13.46 7.96
C TYR A 67 11.75 -12.13 8.38
N PHE A 68 11.92 -11.06 7.60
CA PHE A 68 11.31 -9.75 7.88
C PHE A 68 9.81 -9.69 7.56
N CYS A 69 9.30 -10.57 6.69
CA CYS A 69 8.04 -10.39 5.98
C CYS A 69 6.81 -10.42 6.91
N GLY A 70 5.99 -9.37 6.84
CA GLY A 70 4.70 -9.24 7.53
C GLY A 70 3.47 -9.41 6.63
N CYS A 71 3.65 -9.76 5.36
CA CYS A 71 2.56 -9.93 4.39
C CYS A 71 1.71 -11.18 4.70
N ASN A 72 0.45 -11.18 4.25
CA ASN A 72 -0.31 -12.43 4.18
C ASN A 72 0.30 -13.29 3.07
N LYS A 73 0.92 -14.41 3.45
CA LYS A 73 1.66 -15.26 2.53
C LYS A 73 1.88 -16.67 3.08
N ILE A 74 2.01 -17.63 2.17
CA ILE A 74 2.14 -19.05 2.41
C ILE A 74 3.42 -19.53 1.73
N VAL A 75 4.41 -19.90 2.53
CA VAL A 75 5.66 -20.45 1.99
C VAL A 75 5.46 -21.93 1.71
N THR A 76 5.64 -22.33 0.46
CA THR A 76 5.48 -23.72 0.05
C THR A 76 6.31 -24.03 -1.19
N ARG A 77 6.72 -25.29 -1.34
CA ARG A 77 7.34 -25.85 -2.55
C ARG A 77 6.36 -26.71 -3.35
N GLN A 78 5.12 -26.85 -2.87
CA GLN A 78 4.11 -27.67 -3.49
C GLN A 78 3.42 -26.84 -4.57
N THR A 79 3.95 -26.87 -5.79
CA THR A 79 3.49 -26.05 -6.91
C THR A 79 2.04 -26.33 -7.31
N HIS A 80 1.55 -27.57 -7.17
CA HIS A 80 0.14 -27.93 -7.42
C HIS A 80 -0.87 -27.12 -6.59
N LYS A 81 -0.45 -26.54 -5.46
CA LYS A 81 -1.32 -25.65 -4.66
C LYS A 81 -1.70 -24.37 -5.40
N ALA A 82 -0.89 -23.93 -6.36
CA ALA A 82 -1.24 -22.81 -7.22
C ALA A 82 -2.42 -23.18 -8.11
N ASP A 83 -2.45 -24.39 -8.68
CA ASP A 83 -3.60 -24.85 -9.49
C ASP A 83 -4.88 -24.97 -8.65
N GLU A 84 -4.80 -25.59 -7.46
CA GLU A 84 -5.93 -25.66 -6.52
C GLU A 84 -6.46 -24.26 -6.15
N TYR A 85 -5.55 -23.31 -5.97
CA TYR A 85 -5.90 -21.93 -5.67
C TYR A 85 -6.60 -21.26 -6.85
N LEU A 86 -6.06 -21.43 -8.06
CA LEU A 86 -6.64 -20.89 -9.29
C LEU A 86 -8.01 -21.51 -9.58
N ASP A 87 -8.25 -22.79 -9.25
CA ASP A 87 -9.57 -23.42 -9.36
C ASP A 87 -10.59 -22.72 -8.46
N LYS A 88 -10.21 -22.41 -7.21
CA LYS A 88 -11.08 -21.69 -6.27
C LYS A 88 -11.28 -20.24 -6.68
N LEU A 89 -10.23 -19.58 -7.12
CA LEU A 89 -10.29 -18.21 -7.63
C LEU A 89 -11.17 -18.11 -8.88
N ALA A 90 -11.12 -19.10 -9.78
CA ALA A 90 -12.02 -19.18 -10.94
C ALA A 90 -13.49 -19.21 -10.51
N PHE A 91 -13.81 -19.97 -9.46
CA PHE A 91 -15.16 -20.04 -8.92
C PHE A 91 -15.58 -18.71 -8.30
N GLU A 92 -14.73 -18.11 -7.46
CA GLU A 92 -15.01 -16.79 -6.86
C GLU A 92 -15.23 -15.72 -7.95
N ILE A 93 -14.36 -15.65 -8.96
CA ILE A 93 -14.48 -14.73 -10.10
C ILE A 93 -15.84 -14.92 -10.78
N ARG A 94 -16.22 -16.16 -11.10
CA ARG A 94 -17.50 -16.46 -11.77
C ARG A 94 -18.72 -16.01 -10.95
N GLN A 95 -18.64 -16.08 -9.63
CA GLN A 95 -19.76 -15.70 -8.75
C GLN A 95 -19.81 -14.19 -8.51
N ARG A 96 -18.66 -13.52 -8.41
CA ARG A 96 -18.59 -12.07 -8.15
C ARG A 96 -18.74 -11.22 -9.40
N ALA A 97 -18.16 -11.62 -10.53
CA ALA A 97 -18.14 -10.83 -11.76
C ALA A 97 -19.52 -10.38 -12.28
N PRO A 98 -20.61 -11.18 -12.20
CA PRO A 98 -21.94 -10.75 -12.63
C PRO A 98 -22.45 -9.48 -11.94
N MET A 99 -22.00 -9.18 -10.72
CA MET A 99 -22.37 -7.96 -9.99
C MET A 99 -21.77 -6.69 -10.60
N PHE A 100 -20.76 -6.83 -11.46
CA PHE A 100 -20.00 -5.73 -12.06
C PHE A 100 -20.23 -5.60 -13.57
N VAL A 101 -21.26 -6.25 -14.12
CA VAL A 101 -21.62 -6.10 -15.53
C VAL A 101 -21.89 -4.63 -15.85
N GLY A 102 -21.30 -4.13 -16.93
CA GLY A 102 -21.38 -2.73 -17.37
C GLY A 102 -20.28 -1.82 -16.82
N ARG A 103 -19.50 -2.29 -15.83
CA ARG A 103 -18.31 -1.58 -15.33
C ARG A 103 -17.13 -1.81 -16.28
N LYS A 104 -16.26 -0.80 -16.40
CA LYS A 104 -14.99 -0.90 -17.13
C LYS A 104 -13.82 -1.07 -16.17
N VAL A 105 -12.99 -2.08 -16.38
CA VAL A 105 -11.78 -2.29 -15.60
C VAL A 105 -10.68 -1.36 -16.11
N SER A 106 -10.30 -0.38 -15.29
CA SER A 106 -9.24 0.58 -15.57
C SER A 106 -7.91 0.23 -14.88
N GLN A 107 -7.95 -0.68 -13.89
CA GLN A 107 -6.76 -1.10 -13.15
C GLN A 107 -6.85 -2.58 -12.77
N LEU A 108 -5.73 -3.30 -12.86
CA LEU A 108 -5.51 -4.63 -12.30
C LEU A 108 -4.17 -4.65 -11.58
N HIS A 109 -4.15 -5.18 -10.36
CA HIS A 109 -2.93 -5.41 -9.61
C HIS A 109 -2.90 -6.82 -9.02
N TRP A 110 -1.83 -7.54 -9.28
CA TRP A 110 -1.53 -8.79 -8.59
C TRP A 110 -0.45 -8.55 -7.53
N GLY A 111 -0.78 -8.84 -6.28
CA GLY A 111 0.16 -8.72 -5.17
C GLY A 111 0.02 -9.87 -4.18
N GLY A 112 0.70 -9.76 -3.04
CA GLY A 112 0.48 -10.64 -1.89
C GLY A 112 1.74 -11.31 -1.36
N GLY A 113 1.89 -12.60 -1.62
CA GLY A 113 3.13 -13.33 -1.39
C GLY A 113 4.10 -13.07 -2.55
N THR A 114 3.94 -13.83 -3.62
CA THR A 114 4.75 -13.70 -4.84
C THR A 114 3.88 -14.08 -6.03
N PRO A 115 3.26 -13.12 -6.73
CA PRO A 115 2.47 -13.41 -7.94
C PRO A 115 3.23 -14.23 -9.00
N THR A 116 4.53 -13.97 -9.15
CA THR A 116 5.44 -14.70 -10.04
C THR A 116 5.86 -16.08 -9.51
N TYR A 117 5.24 -16.57 -8.44
CA TYR A 117 5.24 -18.00 -8.09
C TYR A 117 4.44 -18.82 -9.12
N LEU A 118 3.45 -18.19 -9.76
CA LEU A 118 2.69 -18.79 -10.85
C LEU A 118 3.61 -18.98 -12.07
N ASP A 119 3.57 -20.18 -12.66
CA ASP A 119 4.23 -20.41 -13.95
C ASP A 119 3.49 -19.69 -15.09
N LYS A 120 4.08 -19.70 -16.29
CA LYS A 120 3.50 -19.03 -17.47
C LYS A 120 2.08 -19.53 -17.79
N ASN A 121 1.83 -20.84 -17.73
CA ASN A 121 0.51 -21.38 -18.02
C ASN A 121 -0.52 -20.88 -16.99
N GLN A 122 -0.12 -20.83 -15.72
CA GLN A 122 -0.95 -20.33 -14.62
C GLN A 122 -1.22 -18.83 -14.72
N ILE A 123 -0.22 -18.03 -15.14
CA ILE A 123 -0.37 -16.60 -15.43
C ILE A 123 -1.40 -16.40 -16.56
N SER A 124 -1.21 -17.03 -17.72
CA SER A 124 -2.17 -16.96 -18.84
C SER A 124 -3.56 -17.40 -18.40
N ARG A 125 -3.65 -18.51 -17.65
CA ARG A 125 -4.92 -19.03 -17.15
C ARG A 125 -5.66 -17.99 -16.34
N LEU A 126 -5.00 -17.32 -15.39
CA LEU A 126 -5.64 -16.30 -14.55
C LEU A 126 -6.00 -15.05 -15.35
N MET A 127 -5.14 -14.58 -16.25
CA MET A 127 -5.47 -13.43 -17.10
C MET A 127 -6.66 -13.71 -18.01
N HIS A 128 -6.75 -14.89 -18.62
CA HIS A 128 -7.92 -15.29 -19.40
C HIS A 128 -9.19 -15.32 -18.54
N MET A 129 -9.14 -15.92 -17.35
CA MET A 129 -10.29 -15.92 -16.43
C MET A 129 -10.79 -14.52 -16.11
N LEU A 130 -9.88 -13.56 -15.88
CA LEU A 130 -10.24 -12.18 -15.57
C LEU A 130 -10.81 -11.47 -16.81
N ARG A 131 -10.20 -11.64 -17.98
CA ARG A 131 -10.65 -11.01 -19.23
C ARG A 131 -11.98 -11.57 -19.75
N ASP A 132 -12.25 -12.85 -19.49
CA ASP A 132 -13.53 -13.47 -19.83
C ASP A 132 -14.66 -12.97 -18.90
N ALA A 133 -14.32 -12.65 -17.65
CA ALA A 133 -15.29 -12.28 -16.62
C ALA A 133 -15.54 -10.77 -16.51
N PHE A 134 -14.57 -9.93 -16.87
CA PHE A 134 -14.64 -8.48 -16.73
C PHE A 134 -14.26 -7.75 -18.03
N ASP A 135 -14.83 -6.57 -18.23
CA ASP A 135 -14.63 -5.74 -19.42
C ASP A 135 -13.48 -4.75 -19.21
N PHE A 136 -12.30 -5.07 -19.73
CA PHE A 136 -11.08 -4.26 -19.58
C PHE A 136 -11.01 -3.10 -20.57
N LEU A 137 -10.59 -1.92 -20.08
CA LEU A 137 -10.18 -0.84 -20.96
C LEU A 137 -8.90 -1.23 -21.74
N PRO A 138 -8.76 -0.81 -23.01
CA PRO A 138 -7.57 -1.10 -23.80
C PRO A 138 -6.27 -0.54 -23.20
N ASP A 139 -6.38 0.57 -22.46
CA ASP A 139 -5.30 1.29 -21.80
C ASP A 139 -5.27 1.06 -20.27
N ALA A 140 -5.94 0.01 -19.78
CA ALA A 140 -5.95 -0.33 -18.36
C ALA A 140 -4.52 -0.46 -17.80
N GLU A 141 -4.33 0.04 -16.59
CA GLU A 141 -3.09 -0.18 -15.84
C GLU A 141 -3.08 -1.61 -15.30
N ILE A 142 -2.14 -2.44 -15.77
CA ILE A 142 -2.05 -3.86 -15.38
C ILE A 142 -0.68 -4.11 -14.77
N SER A 143 -0.67 -4.38 -13.47
CA SER A 143 0.52 -4.37 -12.63
C SER A 143 0.70 -5.66 -11.82
N ILE A 144 1.95 -6.01 -11.51
CA ILE A 144 2.31 -7.23 -10.79
C ILE A 144 3.53 -7.03 -9.88
N GLU A 145 3.53 -7.68 -8.72
CA GLU A 145 4.70 -7.80 -7.84
C GLU A 145 5.62 -8.98 -8.24
N VAL A 146 6.95 -8.77 -8.19
CA VAL A 146 7.97 -9.73 -8.66
C VAL A 146 9.03 -9.98 -7.57
N ASP A 147 9.33 -11.27 -7.33
CA ASP A 147 10.49 -11.71 -6.53
C ASP A 147 11.65 -12.15 -7.45
N PRO A 148 12.82 -11.51 -7.42
CA PRO A 148 13.87 -11.70 -8.42
C PRO A 148 14.80 -12.91 -8.13
N ARG A 149 14.29 -14.05 -7.64
CA ARG A 149 15.15 -15.16 -7.13
C ARG A 149 14.89 -16.55 -7.71
N GLU A 150 13.69 -16.83 -8.19
CA GLU A 150 13.32 -18.13 -8.79
C GLU A 150 12.44 -17.89 -10.03
N ILE A 151 12.89 -16.97 -10.89
CA ILE A 151 12.18 -16.52 -12.09
C ILE A 151 13.18 -16.47 -13.25
N GLU A 152 12.73 -16.79 -14.47
CA GLU A 152 13.53 -16.63 -15.70
C GLU A 152 13.19 -15.29 -16.36
N LEU A 153 14.16 -14.68 -17.07
CA LEU A 153 13.95 -13.37 -17.73
C LEU A 153 12.78 -13.38 -18.72
N ASP A 154 12.54 -14.51 -19.37
CA ASP A 154 11.49 -14.67 -20.38
C ASP A 154 10.06 -14.73 -19.79
N VAL A 155 9.93 -14.78 -18.46
CA VAL A 155 8.65 -14.58 -17.77
C VAL A 155 8.19 -13.12 -17.92
N LEU A 156 9.12 -12.15 -17.97
CA LEU A 156 8.75 -10.75 -18.22
C LEU A 156 8.16 -10.55 -19.62
N ASP A 157 8.71 -11.24 -20.62
CA ASP A 157 8.16 -11.25 -21.99
C ASP A 157 6.74 -11.81 -22.02
N HIS A 158 6.53 -12.92 -21.31
CA HIS A 158 5.23 -13.53 -21.19
C HIS A 158 4.22 -12.60 -20.49
N LEU A 159 4.61 -11.97 -19.37
CA LEU A 159 3.78 -10.97 -18.69
C LEU A 159 3.41 -9.82 -19.63
N ARG A 160 4.34 -9.35 -20.48
CA ARG A 160 4.00 -8.31 -21.48
C ARG A 160 2.99 -8.79 -22.51
N GLN A 161 3.12 -10.01 -23.00
CA GLN A 161 2.17 -10.61 -23.93
C GLN A 161 0.76 -10.72 -23.32
N GLU A 162 0.67 -10.99 -22.02
CA GLU A 162 -0.59 -11.03 -21.26
C GLU A 162 -1.17 -9.63 -20.95
N GLY A 163 -0.42 -8.57 -21.27
CA GLY A 163 -0.84 -7.17 -21.17
C GLY A 163 -0.38 -6.44 -19.92
N PHE A 164 0.46 -7.04 -19.07
CA PHE A 164 1.08 -6.30 -17.96
C PHE A 164 1.93 -5.14 -18.48
N ASN A 165 1.83 -3.97 -17.87
CA ASN A 165 2.53 -2.76 -18.28
C ASN A 165 3.25 -2.04 -17.14
N ARG A 166 3.06 -2.51 -15.90
CA ARG A 166 3.85 -2.08 -14.72
C ARG A 166 4.30 -3.28 -13.89
N LEU A 167 5.39 -3.10 -13.17
CA LEU A 167 5.84 -4.08 -12.17
C LEU A 167 6.43 -3.41 -10.93
N SER A 168 6.30 -4.09 -9.81
CA SER A 168 7.01 -3.77 -8.56
C SER A 168 7.94 -4.93 -8.21
N MET A 169 9.21 -4.65 -7.90
CA MET A 169 10.20 -5.68 -7.57
C MET A 169 10.70 -5.55 -6.14
N GLY A 170 10.59 -6.64 -5.38
CA GLY A 170 11.12 -6.69 -4.02
C GLY A 170 12.64 -6.88 -3.98
N VAL A 171 13.43 -5.82 -3.78
CA VAL A 171 14.89 -5.94 -3.61
C VAL A 171 15.26 -5.96 -2.14
N GLN A 172 14.67 -5.07 -1.34
CA GLN A 172 14.86 -4.91 0.10
C GLN A 172 16.24 -4.37 0.50
N ASP A 173 17.31 -5.04 0.09
CA ASP A 173 18.70 -4.63 0.32
C ASP A 173 19.67 -5.34 -0.65
N PHE A 174 20.73 -4.66 -1.12
CA PHE A 174 21.82 -5.26 -1.89
C PHE A 174 22.95 -5.84 -1.00
N ASN A 175 23.00 -5.45 0.27
CA ASN A 175 24.00 -5.93 1.22
C ASN A 175 23.85 -7.44 1.49
N LYS A 176 24.91 -8.21 1.21
CA LYS A 176 24.90 -9.68 1.31
C LYS A 176 24.80 -10.20 2.74
N GLU A 177 25.32 -9.48 3.73
CA GLU A 177 25.17 -9.87 5.15
C GLU A 177 23.71 -9.72 5.59
N VAL A 178 23.09 -8.58 5.27
CA VAL A 178 21.67 -8.33 5.55
C VAL A 178 20.81 -9.40 4.87
N GLN A 179 21.04 -9.68 3.59
CA GLN A 179 20.32 -10.70 2.83
C GLN A 179 20.39 -12.09 3.50
N LYS A 180 21.57 -12.51 3.97
CA LYS A 180 21.74 -13.79 4.68
C LYS A 180 20.94 -13.82 5.98
N LEU A 181 21.04 -12.76 6.78
CA LEU A 181 20.36 -12.66 8.08
C LEU A 181 18.83 -12.66 7.97
N VAL A 182 18.29 -12.20 6.84
CA VAL A 182 16.84 -12.23 6.59
C VAL A 182 16.38 -13.34 5.65
N ASN A 183 17.28 -14.26 5.28
CA ASN A 183 17.03 -15.38 4.37
C ASN A 183 16.48 -14.94 2.99
N ARG A 184 17.03 -13.84 2.46
CA ARG A 184 16.72 -13.26 1.16
C ARG A 184 17.98 -13.04 0.30
N GLU A 185 18.86 -14.03 0.26
CA GLU A 185 19.98 -14.01 -0.69
C GLU A 185 19.47 -14.04 -2.13
N GLN A 186 19.99 -13.12 -2.94
CA GLN A 186 19.58 -12.86 -4.32
C GLN A 186 20.80 -12.40 -5.13
N ASP A 187 20.79 -12.69 -6.42
CA ASP A 187 21.85 -12.28 -7.33
C ASP A 187 21.64 -10.81 -7.74
N GLU A 188 22.69 -9.98 -7.57
CA GLU A 188 22.63 -8.56 -7.91
C GLU A 188 22.58 -8.36 -9.43
N GLN A 189 23.43 -9.06 -10.18
CA GLN A 189 23.45 -8.96 -11.63
C GLN A 189 22.11 -9.38 -12.23
N PHE A 190 21.50 -10.43 -11.69
CA PHE A 190 20.20 -10.89 -12.15
C PHE A 190 19.07 -9.87 -11.90
N ILE A 191 19.11 -9.12 -10.79
CA ILE A 191 18.18 -8.00 -10.54
C ILE A 191 18.35 -6.91 -11.61
N PHE A 192 19.59 -6.56 -11.93
CA PHE A 192 19.90 -5.60 -13.01
C PHE A 192 19.37 -6.10 -14.35
N ASP A 193 19.59 -7.37 -14.68
CA ASP A 193 19.14 -7.98 -15.93
C ASP A 193 17.61 -7.99 -16.04
N LEU A 194 16.90 -8.29 -14.95
CA LEU A 194 15.43 -8.24 -14.91
C LEU A 194 14.89 -6.82 -15.15
N ILE A 195 15.41 -5.81 -14.46
CA ILE A 195 14.95 -4.43 -14.62
C ILE A 195 15.29 -3.91 -16.02
N ASN A 196 16.49 -4.19 -16.53
CA ASN A 196 16.89 -3.80 -17.87
C ASN A 196 16.04 -4.49 -18.93
N ARG A 197 15.72 -5.78 -18.76
CA ARG A 197 14.78 -6.50 -19.62
C ARG A 197 13.40 -5.87 -19.58
N ALA A 198 12.87 -5.58 -18.40
CA ALA A 198 11.55 -4.96 -18.24
C ALA A 198 11.46 -3.63 -19.00
N LYS A 199 12.46 -2.76 -18.85
CA LYS A 199 12.56 -1.49 -19.58
C LYS A 199 12.65 -1.73 -21.10
N ALA A 200 13.49 -2.66 -21.54
CA ALA A 200 13.68 -2.95 -22.96
C ALA A 200 12.41 -3.44 -23.67
N ILE A 201 11.52 -4.13 -22.95
CA ILE A 201 10.22 -4.60 -23.47
C ILE A 201 9.06 -3.63 -23.16
N GLY A 202 9.39 -2.44 -22.64
CA GLY A 202 8.47 -1.31 -22.49
C GLY A 202 7.60 -1.31 -21.23
N PHE A 203 7.97 -2.06 -20.18
CA PHE A 203 7.40 -1.77 -18.86
C PHE A 203 7.74 -0.34 -18.46
N THR A 204 6.78 0.35 -17.85
CA THR A 204 6.93 1.72 -17.34
C THR A 204 6.59 1.76 -15.86
N SER A 205 7.01 2.81 -15.17
CA SER A 205 6.73 3.01 -13.74
C SER A 205 7.19 1.82 -12.88
N THR A 206 8.35 1.26 -13.22
CA THR A 206 8.97 0.15 -12.52
C THR A 206 9.32 0.59 -11.10
N ASN A 207 8.69 -0.04 -10.10
CA ASN A 207 8.96 0.22 -8.69
C ASN A 207 9.97 -0.79 -8.13
N ILE A 208 10.81 -0.34 -7.22
CA ILE A 208 11.64 -1.22 -6.38
C ILE A 208 11.31 -0.98 -4.91
N ASP A 209 11.06 -2.07 -4.19
CA ASP A 209 10.89 -2.04 -2.74
C ASP A 209 12.24 -2.20 -2.04
N LEU A 210 12.50 -1.33 -1.08
CA LEU A 210 13.63 -1.36 -0.16
C LEU A 210 13.11 -1.35 1.28
N ILE A 211 13.89 -1.90 2.21
CA ILE A 211 13.54 -1.88 3.64
C ILE A 211 14.74 -1.37 4.42
N TYR A 212 14.54 -0.27 5.17
CA TYR A 212 15.51 0.19 6.15
C TYR A 212 15.10 -0.26 7.56
N GLY A 213 16.09 -0.50 8.42
CA GLY A 213 15.88 -1.09 9.74
C GLY A 213 16.09 -2.59 9.84
N LEU A 214 16.57 -3.26 8.81
CA LEU A 214 16.91 -4.68 8.82
C LEU A 214 18.19 -4.95 9.65
N PRO A 215 18.41 -6.19 10.12
CA PRO A 215 19.59 -6.53 10.93
C PRO A 215 20.90 -6.19 10.20
N LYS A 216 21.87 -5.66 10.94
CA LYS A 216 23.21 -5.20 10.50
C LYS A 216 23.22 -4.02 9.53
N GLN A 217 22.10 -3.38 9.25
CA GLN A 217 22.12 -2.13 8.49
C GLN A 217 22.72 -0.98 9.31
N THR A 218 23.58 -0.19 8.66
CA THR A 218 24.12 1.09 9.14
C THR A 218 23.85 2.18 8.09
N PRO A 219 24.01 3.48 8.42
CA PRO A 219 23.96 4.55 7.41
C PRO A 219 24.88 4.27 6.21
N GLU A 220 26.12 3.85 6.47
CA GLU A 220 27.11 3.55 5.43
C GLU A 220 26.70 2.36 4.58
N SER A 221 26.20 1.28 5.20
CA SER A 221 25.78 0.09 4.46
C SER A 221 24.56 0.36 3.60
N PHE A 222 23.61 1.19 4.08
CA PHE A 222 22.42 1.53 3.32
C PHE A 222 22.71 2.55 2.21
N SER A 223 23.64 3.49 2.44
CA SER A 223 24.15 4.39 1.40
C SER A 223 24.74 3.61 0.22
N TYR A 224 25.50 2.53 0.48
CA TYR A 224 25.96 1.61 -0.57
C TYR A 224 24.79 1.01 -1.37
N THR A 225 23.75 0.53 -0.67
CA THR A 225 22.53 0.03 -1.34
C THR A 225 21.86 1.10 -2.20
N LEU A 226 21.80 2.35 -1.74
CA LEU A 226 21.25 3.45 -2.53
C LEU A 226 22.10 3.81 -3.74
N GLN A 227 23.42 3.65 -3.69
CA GLN A 227 24.29 3.81 -4.86
C GLN A 227 23.95 2.77 -5.94
N LYS A 228 23.74 1.50 -5.55
CA LYS A 228 23.29 0.44 -6.46
C LYS A 228 21.92 0.71 -7.06
N VAL A 229 21.02 1.24 -6.25
CA VAL A 229 19.69 1.66 -6.71
C VAL A 229 19.78 2.80 -7.73
N ALA A 230 20.68 3.77 -7.52
CA ALA A 230 20.92 4.85 -8.48
C ALA A 230 21.51 4.32 -9.80
N GLU A 231 22.42 3.35 -9.75
CA GLU A 231 22.95 2.64 -10.94
C GLU A 231 21.82 1.93 -11.72
N LEU A 232 20.88 1.30 -11.00
CA LEU A 232 19.73 0.58 -11.56
C LEU A 232 18.66 1.52 -12.16
N ASN A 233 18.57 2.74 -11.61
CA ASN A 233 17.70 3.83 -12.04
C ASN A 233 16.22 3.41 -12.23
N PRO A 234 15.53 2.88 -11.21
CA PRO A 234 14.10 2.52 -11.31
C PRO A 234 13.23 3.77 -11.49
N ASP A 235 12.00 3.62 -11.98
CA ASP A 235 11.11 4.79 -12.15
C ASP A 235 10.54 5.28 -10.80
N ARG A 236 10.34 4.32 -9.87
CA ARG A 236 9.76 4.52 -8.54
C ARG A 236 10.51 3.71 -7.49
N LEU A 237 10.43 4.17 -6.24
CA LEU A 237 10.92 3.43 -5.08
C LEU A 237 9.92 3.48 -3.94
N SER A 238 9.83 2.37 -3.22
CA SER A 238 9.17 2.30 -1.93
C SER A 238 10.18 1.89 -0.87
N VAL A 239 10.52 2.80 0.05
CA VAL A 239 11.53 2.59 1.10
C VAL A 239 10.86 2.44 2.46
N PHE A 240 10.54 1.21 2.83
CA PHE A 240 9.74 0.91 4.02
C PHE A 240 10.57 0.89 5.30
N ASN A 241 10.02 1.44 6.38
CA ASN A 241 10.53 1.21 7.73
C ASN A 241 10.21 -0.22 8.17
N TYR A 242 11.24 -0.98 8.56
CA TYR A 242 11.05 -2.33 9.07
C TYR A 242 10.21 -2.34 10.35
N ALA A 243 9.06 -3.01 10.27
CA ALA A 243 8.16 -3.25 11.41
C ALA A 243 8.44 -4.61 12.05
N HIS A 244 9.13 -4.57 13.20
CA HIS A 244 9.48 -5.76 13.98
C HIS A 244 8.39 -6.09 15.01
N MET A 245 7.58 -7.10 14.73
CA MET A 245 6.48 -7.60 15.56
C MET A 245 6.51 -9.15 15.63
N PRO A 246 7.55 -9.77 16.22
CA PRO A 246 7.76 -11.23 16.22
C PRO A 246 6.70 -12.03 17.00
N LYS A 247 5.87 -11.35 17.80
CA LYS A 247 4.68 -11.93 18.42
C LYS A 247 3.60 -12.25 17.37
N LEU A 248 3.42 -11.37 16.39
CA LEU A 248 2.46 -11.53 15.28
C LEU A 248 3.07 -12.31 14.12
N PHE A 249 4.33 -12.04 13.77
CA PHE A 249 5.02 -12.63 12.63
C PHE A 249 6.13 -13.57 13.09
N ALA A 250 5.80 -14.86 13.26
CA ALA A 250 6.70 -15.85 13.86
C ALA A 250 8.09 -15.96 13.18
N ALA A 251 8.18 -15.70 11.87
CA ALA A 251 9.44 -15.72 11.13
C ALA A 251 10.45 -14.67 11.62
N GLN A 252 9.96 -13.52 12.11
CA GLN A 252 10.80 -12.44 12.60
C GLN A 252 11.56 -12.82 13.88
N ARG A 253 11.16 -13.89 14.59
CA ARG A 253 11.93 -14.45 15.73
C ARG A 253 13.30 -15.01 15.33
N LYS A 254 13.54 -15.21 14.03
CA LYS A 254 14.85 -15.61 13.49
C LYS A 254 15.80 -14.44 13.30
N ILE A 255 15.30 -13.21 13.35
CA ILE A 255 16.11 -11.99 13.38
C ILE A 255 16.44 -11.71 14.84
N LYS A 256 17.71 -11.43 15.15
CA LYS A 256 18.12 -11.07 16.51
C LYS A 256 17.88 -9.59 16.75
N ASP A 257 17.24 -9.26 17.86
CA ASP A 257 16.98 -7.87 18.26
C ASP A 257 18.27 -7.04 18.40
N GLU A 258 19.36 -7.67 18.88
CA GLU A 258 20.68 -7.03 19.04
C GLU A 258 21.33 -6.62 17.71
N ASP A 259 20.91 -7.22 16.59
CA ASP A 259 21.42 -6.89 15.26
C ASP A 259 20.63 -5.74 14.62
N LEU A 260 19.47 -5.35 15.18
CA LEU A 260 18.67 -4.27 14.64
C LEU A 260 19.35 -2.91 14.88
N PRO A 261 19.34 -2.00 13.89
CA PRO A 261 19.88 -0.67 14.07
C PRO A 261 19.16 0.08 15.18
N SER A 262 19.91 0.89 15.92
CA SER A 262 19.36 1.82 16.91
C SER A 262 18.36 2.79 16.28
N ALA A 263 17.50 3.41 17.09
CA ALA A 263 16.56 4.42 16.61
C ALA A 263 17.27 5.57 15.88
N ASP A 264 18.38 6.06 16.43
CA ASP A 264 19.19 7.13 15.81
C ASP A 264 19.76 6.69 14.47
N SER A 265 20.31 5.46 14.39
CA SER A 265 20.81 4.91 13.12
C SER A 265 19.71 4.80 12.06
N LYS A 266 18.48 4.39 12.43
CA LYS A 266 17.35 4.36 11.50
C LYS A 266 16.98 5.75 10.99
N LEU A 267 17.04 6.77 11.86
CA LEU A 267 16.78 8.15 11.48
C LEU A 267 17.85 8.70 10.54
N SER A 268 19.14 8.44 10.82
CA SER A 268 20.23 8.79 9.89
C SER A 268 20.05 8.13 8.53
N ILE A 269 19.74 6.83 8.48
CA ILE A 269 19.45 6.11 7.23
C ILE A 269 18.30 6.79 6.47
N LEU A 270 17.21 7.14 7.13
CA LEU A 270 16.07 7.81 6.49
C LEU A 270 16.44 9.20 5.95
N GLN A 271 17.17 10.01 6.72
CA GLN A 271 17.62 11.33 6.32
C GLN A 271 18.52 11.26 5.07
N GLU A 272 19.51 10.38 5.10
CA GLU A 272 20.43 10.15 3.97
C GLU A 272 19.69 9.60 2.75
N THR A 273 18.73 8.69 2.94
CA THR A 273 17.88 8.16 1.87
C THR A 273 17.14 9.28 1.15
N ILE A 274 16.46 10.14 1.90
CA ILE A 274 15.73 11.29 1.35
C ILE A 274 16.69 12.19 0.58
N ALA A 275 17.83 12.55 1.17
CA ALA A 275 18.80 13.44 0.55
C ALA A 275 19.41 12.85 -0.74
N MET A 276 19.81 11.58 -0.73
CA MET A 276 20.40 10.90 -1.88
C MET A 276 19.40 10.71 -3.03
N LEU A 277 18.18 10.25 -2.73
CA LEU A 277 17.16 10.04 -3.76
C LEU A 277 16.68 11.38 -4.35
N THR A 278 16.46 12.40 -3.52
CA THR A 278 16.12 13.73 -4.03
C THR A 278 17.23 14.37 -4.84
N GLY A 279 18.49 14.22 -4.39
CA GLY A 279 19.67 14.62 -5.16
C GLY A 279 19.82 13.86 -6.49
N SER A 280 19.24 12.67 -6.59
CA SER A 280 19.24 11.83 -7.81
C SER A 280 18.02 12.07 -8.71
N GLY A 281 17.18 13.08 -8.43
CA GLY A 281 16.06 13.46 -9.29
C GLY A 281 14.71 12.78 -8.97
N TYR A 282 14.60 12.11 -7.82
CA TYR A 282 13.32 11.60 -7.32
C TYR A 282 12.62 12.64 -6.44
N GLN A 283 11.32 12.80 -6.61
CA GLN A 283 10.46 13.51 -5.68
C GLN A 283 10.06 12.56 -4.55
N PHE A 284 10.17 13.01 -3.30
CA PHE A 284 9.48 12.34 -2.20
C PHE A 284 7.98 12.60 -2.33
N ILE A 285 7.24 11.55 -2.72
CA ILE A 285 5.80 11.62 -2.86
C ILE A 285 5.16 11.65 -1.48
N GLY A 286 5.62 10.85 -0.53
CA GLY A 286 5.08 10.85 0.81
C GLY A 286 5.16 9.49 1.47
N MET A 287 5.10 9.49 2.80
CA MET A 287 5.32 8.30 3.63
C MET A 287 6.61 7.57 3.27
N ASP A 288 6.52 6.59 2.38
CA ASP A 288 7.58 5.65 2.06
C ASP A 288 7.88 5.68 0.54
N HIS A 289 7.22 6.52 -0.26
CA HIS A 289 7.28 6.49 -1.73
C HIS A 289 8.08 7.65 -2.35
N PHE A 290 8.86 7.30 -3.36
CA PHE A 290 9.62 8.20 -4.23
C PHE A 290 9.30 7.89 -5.69
N ALA A 291 9.21 8.91 -6.52
CA ALA A 291 9.02 8.75 -7.96
C ALA A 291 9.78 9.86 -8.69
N HIS A 292 10.17 9.65 -9.95
CA HIS A 292 10.74 10.74 -10.75
C HIS A 292 9.81 11.95 -10.79
N ALA A 293 10.38 13.16 -10.87
CA ALA A 293 9.58 14.40 -10.84
C ALA A 293 8.54 14.49 -11.98
N ASN A 294 8.78 13.81 -13.10
CA ASN A 294 7.86 13.74 -14.24
C ASN A 294 6.95 12.50 -14.23
N ASP A 295 7.05 11.65 -13.21
CA ASP A 295 6.14 10.52 -13.03
C ASP A 295 4.72 11.04 -12.77
N GLU A 296 3.72 10.33 -13.27
CA GLU A 296 2.30 10.67 -13.11
C GLU A 296 1.87 10.89 -11.64
N LEU A 297 2.48 10.20 -10.66
CA LEU A 297 2.16 10.40 -9.24
C LEU A 297 2.66 11.77 -8.76
N ALA A 298 3.87 12.14 -9.19
CA ALA A 298 4.46 13.44 -8.87
C ALA A 298 3.69 14.59 -9.51
N VAL A 299 3.25 14.40 -10.77
CA VAL A 299 2.39 15.34 -11.49
C VAL A 299 1.03 15.48 -10.80
N ALA A 300 0.34 14.37 -10.55
CA ALA A 300 -0.96 14.37 -9.88
C ALA A 300 -0.90 15.02 -8.49
N GLN A 301 0.17 14.79 -7.72
CA GLN A 301 0.36 15.43 -6.43
C GLN A 301 0.46 16.95 -6.52
N ARG A 302 1.24 17.48 -7.48
CA ARG A 302 1.37 18.93 -7.69
C ARG A 302 0.06 19.56 -8.17
N GLU A 303 -0.76 18.80 -8.87
CA GLU A 303 -2.10 19.22 -9.28
C GLU A 303 -3.18 19.04 -8.19
N GLY A 304 -2.85 18.47 -7.03
CA GLY A 304 -3.80 18.20 -5.95
C GLY A 304 -4.77 17.05 -6.25
N LYS A 305 -4.41 16.13 -7.16
CA LYS A 305 -5.22 15.00 -7.64
C LYS A 305 -4.58 13.65 -7.34
N LEU A 306 -3.60 13.59 -6.43
CA LEU A 306 -3.05 12.29 -6.04
C LEU A 306 -4.06 11.57 -5.15
N HIS A 307 -4.23 10.27 -5.39
CA HIS A 307 -5.09 9.41 -4.60
C HIS A 307 -4.31 8.26 -3.99
N ARG A 308 -4.99 7.50 -3.14
CA ARG A 308 -4.41 6.33 -2.45
C ARG A 308 -5.45 5.23 -2.28
N ASN A 309 -5.01 3.99 -2.49
CA ASN A 309 -5.73 2.75 -2.19
C ASN A 309 -4.87 1.84 -1.29
N PHE A 310 -5.30 0.58 -1.08
CA PHE A 310 -4.57 -0.38 -0.25
C PHE A 310 -3.20 -0.78 -0.81
N GLN A 311 -2.99 -0.66 -2.12
CA GLN A 311 -1.72 -0.99 -2.79
C GLN A 311 -0.74 0.19 -2.72
N GLY A 312 -1.22 1.43 -2.69
CA GLY A 312 -0.36 2.60 -2.58
C GLY A 312 -0.98 3.86 -3.20
N TYR A 313 -0.10 4.78 -3.59
CA TYR A 313 -0.52 5.96 -4.32
C TYR A 313 -0.94 5.62 -5.76
N THR A 314 -1.96 6.29 -6.27
CA THR A 314 -2.52 6.06 -7.61
C THR A 314 -3.12 7.35 -8.15
N THR A 315 -3.23 7.45 -9.47
CA THR A 315 -3.97 8.50 -10.18
C THR A 315 -5.46 8.15 -10.36
N GLN A 316 -5.88 6.92 -10.03
CA GLN A 316 -7.25 6.42 -10.24
C GLN A 316 -8.13 6.60 -9.00
N GLY A 317 -8.49 7.84 -8.68
CA GLY A 317 -9.17 8.21 -7.43
C GLY A 317 -10.60 7.72 -7.22
N ASP A 318 -11.37 7.67 -8.31
CA ASP A 318 -12.82 7.43 -8.27
C ASP A 318 -13.22 6.01 -8.71
N SER A 319 -12.28 5.07 -8.62
CA SER A 319 -12.57 3.66 -8.95
C SER A 319 -13.03 2.89 -7.72
N ASP A 320 -14.08 2.07 -7.88
CA ASP A 320 -14.35 1.01 -6.91
C ASP A 320 -13.28 -0.08 -7.07
N LEU A 321 -12.82 -0.66 -5.96
CA LEU A 321 -11.80 -1.71 -5.94
C LEU A 321 -12.41 -3.04 -5.49
N LEU A 322 -12.42 -4.03 -6.37
CA LEU A 322 -12.76 -5.42 -6.03
C LEU A 322 -11.50 -6.21 -5.71
N GLY A 323 -11.40 -6.70 -4.48
CA GLY A 323 -10.37 -7.63 -4.04
C GLY A 323 -10.83 -9.08 -4.17
N LEU A 324 -10.03 -9.91 -4.83
CA LEU A 324 -10.24 -11.34 -5.06
C LEU A 324 -9.10 -12.16 -4.46
N GLY A 325 -9.43 -13.36 -3.99
CA GLY A 325 -8.47 -14.25 -3.35
C GLY A 325 -8.37 -14.07 -1.82
N VAL A 326 -7.55 -14.92 -1.20
CA VAL A 326 -7.38 -14.98 0.25
C VAL A 326 -6.87 -13.63 0.78
N SER A 327 -7.48 -13.14 1.87
CA SER A 327 -7.17 -11.88 2.56
C SER A 327 -7.42 -10.58 1.80
N ALA A 328 -7.80 -10.65 0.52
CA ALA A 328 -8.02 -9.49 -0.33
C ALA A 328 -9.07 -8.55 0.27
N ILE A 329 -8.85 -7.25 0.09
CA ILE A 329 -9.75 -6.19 0.57
C ILE A 329 -10.34 -5.49 -0.64
N SER A 330 -11.65 -5.31 -0.62
CA SER A 330 -12.43 -4.49 -1.55
C SER A 330 -12.73 -3.12 -0.91
N MET A 331 -12.77 -2.08 -1.73
CA MET A 331 -13.24 -0.73 -1.40
C MET A 331 -14.29 -0.33 -2.43
N ILE A 332 -15.57 -0.48 -2.09
CA ILE A 332 -16.66 -0.35 -3.06
C ILE A 332 -17.76 0.44 -2.39
N GLY A 333 -18.33 1.43 -3.08
CA GLY A 333 -19.61 2.01 -2.65
C GLY A 333 -19.65 2.52 -1.21
N ASP A 334 -18.61 3.23 -0.78
CA ASP A 334 -18.42 3.69 0.60
C ASP A 334 -18.42 2.57 1.65
N SER A 335 -17.93 1.38 1.26
CA SER A 335 -17.73 0.25 2.15
C SER A 335 -16.36 -0.39 1.95
N TYR A 336 -15.88 -1.03 3.01
CA TYR A 336 -14.74 -1.94 2.95
C TYR A 336 -15.20 -3.37 3.21
N ALA A 337 -14.67 -4.33 2.47
CA ALA A 337 -14.97 -5.74 2.64
C ALA A 337 -13.70 -6.56 2.49
N GLN A 338 -13.50 -7.55 3.35
CA GLN A 338 -12.29 -8.38 3.37
C GLN A 338 -12.64 -9.86 3.28
N ASN A 339 -11.93 -10.56 2.40
CA ASN A 339 -11.99 -12.00 2.29
C ASN A 339 -11.29 -12.70 3.47
N ARG A 340 -11.67 -13.96 3.74
CA ARG A 340 -11.00 -14.83 4.73
C ARG A 340 -9.49 -14.75 4.59
N LYS A 341 -8.80 -14.53 5.71
CA LYS A 341 -7.33 -14.39 5.74
C LYS A 341 -6.58 -15.71 5.82
N VAL A 342 -7.28 -16.80 6.15
CA VAL A 342 -6.73 -18.16 6.28
C VAL A 342 -7.16 -18.97 5.06
N LEU A 343 -6.20 -19.57 4.35
CA LEU A 343 -6.47 -20.23 3.07
C LEU A 343 -7.49 -21.37 3.16
N LYS A 344 -7.46 -22.16 4.24
CA LYS A 344 -8.42 -23.24 4.45
C LYS A 344 -9.86 -22.74 4.56
N GLU A 345 -10.06 -21.64 5.29
CA GLU A 345 -11.38 -20.99 5.45
C GLU A 345 -11.81 -20.34 4.13
N TYR A 346 -10.89 -19.67 3.43
CA TYR A 346 -11.14 -19.14 2.09
C TYR A 346 -11.65 -20.22 1.13
N TYR A 347 -11.00 -21.40 1.09
CA TYR A 347 -11.43 -22.51 0.24
C TYR A 347 -12.79 -23.09 0.61
N ALA A 348 -13.12 -23.14 1.91
CA ALA A 348 -14.40 -23.62 2.39
C ALA A 348 -15.52 -22.64 2.01
N ASP A 349 -15.37 -21.36 2.36
CA ASP A 349 -16.39 -20.34 2.10
C ASP A 349 -16.64 -20.15 0.59
N VAL A 350 -15.57 -20.14 -0.24
CA VAL A 350 -15.74 -20.09 -1.70
C VAL A 350 -16.51 -21.30 -2.22
N GLN A 351 -16.25 -22.50 -1.69
CA GLN A 351 -16.96 -23.71 -2.12
C GLN A 351 -18.44 -23.67 -1.72
N ASP A 352 -18.74 -23.23 -0.50
CA ASP A 352 -20.06 -23.34 0.10
C ASP A 352 -20.97 -22.15 -0.27
N HIS A 353 -20.39 -20.98 -0.53
CA HIS A 353 -21.11 -19.72 -0.72
C HIS A 353 -20.79 -19.02 -2.05
N GLY A 354 -19.75 -19.46 -2.76
CA GLY A 354 -19.28 -18.81 -3.99
C GLY A 354 -18.37 -17.60 -3.76
N HIS A 355 -18.13 -17.20 -2.52
CA HIS A 355 -17.27 -16.08 -2.15
C HIS A 355 -16.63 -16.29 -0.77
N ALA A 356 -15.57 -15.55 -0.45
CA ALA A 356 -14.91 -15.63 0.85
C ALA A 356 -15.12 -14.41 1.77
N LEU A 357 -16.17 -13.62 1.57
CA LEU A 357 -16.48 -12.46 2.42
C LEU A 357 -16.50 -12.87 3.89
N TRP A 358 -15.64 -12.24 4.70
CA TRP A 358 -15.49 -12.53 6.12
C TRP A 358 -15.98 -11.37 6.99
N ARG A 359 -15.49 -10.16 6.71
CA ARG A 359 -15.76 -8.98 7.53
C ARG A 359 -15.66 -7.72 6.70
N GLY A 360 -16.27 -6.65 7.17
CA GLY A 360 -16.30 -5.38 6.46
C GLY A 360 -16.85 -4.25 7.31
N LEU A 361 -17.10 -3.12 6.67
CA LEU A 361 -17.64 -1.91 7.27
C LEU A 361 -18.39 -1.11 6.20
N SER A 362 -19.65 -0.77 6.47
CA SER A 362 -20.37 0.28 5.76
C SER A 362 -20.04 1.61 6.43
N MET A 363 -19.46 2.56 5.71
CA MET A 363 -19.05 3.84 6.30
C MET A 363 -20.27 4.72 6.59
N THR A 364 -20.23 5.42 7.72
CA THR A 364 -21.16 6.52 7.99
C THR A 364 -20.78 7.75 7.16
N GLU A 365 -21.64 8.77 7.13
CA GLU A 365 -21.32 10.04 6.46
C GLU A 365 -20.07 10.70 7.07
N ASP A 366 -19.93 10.68 8.40
CA ASP A 366 -18.75 11.19 9.10
C ASP A 366 -17.48 10.39 8.76
N ASP A 367 -17.60 9.07 8.59
CA ASP A 367 -16.47 8.23 8.17
C ASP A 367 -16.00 8.60 6.76
N CYS A 368 -16.92 8.78 5.82
CA CYS A 368 -16.61 9.23 4.46
C CYS A 368 -15.95 10.61 4.44
N LEU A 369 -16.49 11.55 5.23
CA LEU A 369 -15.98 12.91 5.35
C LEU A 369 -14.54 12.91 5.88
N ARG A 370 -14.29 12.19 6.98
CA ARG A 370 -12.96 12.08 7.59
C ARG A 370 -11.98 11.29 6.73
N ARG A 371 -12.45 10.25 6.02
CA ARG A 371 -11.66 9.54 5.01
C ARG A 371 -11.14 10.49 3.96
N ASP A 372 -11.99 11.36 3.43
CA ASP A 372 -11.62 12.27 2.34
C ASP A 372 -10.68 13.39 2.83
N VAL A 373 -10.87 13.88 4.07
CA VAL A 373 -9.91 14.78 4.74
C VAL A 373 -8.53 14.12 4.92
N ILE A 374 -8.49 12.91 5.48
CA ILE A 374 -7.24 12.17 5.72
C ILE A 374 -6.55 11.83 4.39
N LYS A 375 -7.30 11.39 3.37
CA LYS A 375 -6.76 11.10 2.04
C LYS A 375 -6.11 12.34 1.42
N ASN A 376 -6.78 13.50 1.47
CA ASN A 376 -6.22 14.74 0.93
C ASN A 376 -4.94 15.18 1.64
N LEU A 377 -4.91 15.11 2.97
CA LEU A 377 -3.70 15.43 3.73
C LEU A 377 -2.54 14.47 3.38
N ILE A 378 -2.79 13.15 3.30
CA ILE A 378 -1.77 12.14 2.99
C ILE A 378 -1.26 12.23 1.55
N CYS A 379 -2.12 12.58 0.60
CA CYS A 379 -1.77 12.55 -0.83
C CYS A 379 -1.26 13.91 -1.32
N ASN A 380 -1.89 14.99 -0.89
CA ASN A 380 -1.69 16.31 -1.47
C ASN A 380 -1.01 17.30 -0.50
N PHE A 381 -0.83 16.92 0.78
CA PHE A 381 -0.25 17.79 1.82
C PHE A 381 -0.99 19.13 2.01
N ARG A 382 -2.22 19.22 1.51
CA ARG A 382 -3.08 20.38 1.59
C ARG A 382 -4.53 19.93 1.68
N LEU A 383 -5.34 20.72 2.37
CA LEU A 383 -6.78 20.60 2.43
C LEU A 383 -7.42 21.97 2.23
N ASP A 384 -8.35 22.07 1.28
CA ASP A 384 -9.15 23.28 1.04
C ASP A 384 -10.53 23.11 1.69
N TYR A 385 -10.92 24.00 2.60
CA TYR A 385 -12.18 23.88 3.31
C TYR A 385 -13.37 23.95 2.37
N SER A 386 -13.33 24.84 1.37
CA SER A 386 -14.45 25.06 0.45
C SER A 386 -14.86 23.78 -0.30
N GLN A 387 -13.88 22.94 -0.65
CA GLN A 387 -14.13 21.66 -1.32
C GLN A 387 -14.87 20.70 -0.39
N VAL A 388 -14.40 20.54 0.85
CA VAL A 388 -15.04 19.66 1.85
C VAL A 388 -16.41 20.18 2.26
N GLU A 389 -16.54 21.48 2.53
CA GLU A 389 -17.79 22.14 2.91
C GLU A 389 -18.85 21.97 1.83
N SER A 390 -18.48 22.15 0.56
CA SER A 390 -19.40 21.97 -0.56
C SER A 390 -19.84 20.51 -0.76
N GLN A 391 -18.93 19.55 -0.59
CA GLN A 391 -19.21 18.13 -0.78
C GLN A 391 -20.09 17.56 0.33
N TYR A 392 -19.91 18.00 1.58
CA TYR A 392 -20.58 17.43 2.75
C TYR A 392 -21.63 18.35 3.40
N ALA A 393 -21.83 19.56 2.87
CA ALA A 393 -22.76 20.56 3.39
C ALA A 393 -22.52 20.89 4.87
N ILE A 394 -21.25 21.13 5.24
CA ILE A 394 -20.83 21.50 6.60
C ILE A 394 -20.16 22.88 6.62
N VAL A 395 -19.96 23.43 7.83
CA VAL A 395 -18.99 24.49 8.10
C VAL A 395 -17.77 23.83 8.74
N PHE A 396 -16.60 23.91 8.09
CA PHE A 396 -15.42 23.12 8.45
C PHE A 396 -14.95 23.42 9.87
N ALA A 397 -14.83 24.70 10.21
CA ALA A 397 -14.36 25.15 11.52
C ALA A 397 -15.26 24.69 12.67
N ASP A 398 -16.57 24.60 12.45
CA ASP A 398 -17.54 24.16 13.45
C ASP A 398 -17.53 22.64 13.58
N TYR A 399 -17.58 21.93 12.45
CA TYR A 399 -17.64 20.46 12.42
C TYR A 399 -16.36 19.83 13.00
N PHE A 400 -15.21 20.40 12.67
CA PHE A 400 -13.89 19.93 13.09
C PHE A 400 -13.32 20.69 14.30
N ALA A 401 -14.14 21.40 15.08
CA ALA A 401 -13.66 22.24 16.18
C ALA A 401 -12.78 21.47 17.18
N ASP A 402 -13.13 20.22 17.52
CA ASP A 402 -12.32 19.40 18.42
C ASP A 402 -11.03 18.89 17.77
N ASP A 403 -11.09 18.57 16.47
CA ASP A 403 -9.95 18.11 15.67
C ASP A 403 -8.92 19.24 15.50
N LEU A 404 -9.38 20.46 15.26
CA LEU A 404 -8.55 21.67 15.17
C LEU A 404 -7.86 22.00 16.51
N LYS A 405 -8.52 21.76 17.65
CA LYS A 405 -7.86 21.87 18.97
C LYS A 405 -6.72 20.86 19.13
N LEU A 406 -6.89 19.63 18.63
CA LEU A 406 -5.83 18.61 18.64
C LEU A 406 -4.71 18.95 17.66
N LEU A 407 -5.01 19.70 16.60
CA LEU A 407 -4.04 20.14 15.60
C LEU A 407 -3.21 21.35 16.07
N ALA A 408 -3.76 22.20 16.96
CA ALA A 408 -3.11 23.43 17.42
C ALA A 408 -1.65 23.25 17.92
N PRO A 409 -1.30 22.24 18.74
CA PRO A 409 0.09 22.03 19.15
C PRO A 409 1.03 21.73 17.97
N LEU A 410 0.53 21.07 16.92
CA LEU A 410 1.31 20.78 15.71
C LEU A 410 1.49 22.03 14.85
N VAL A 411 0.55 22.99 14.93
CA VAL A 411 0.70 24.33 14.34
C VAL A 411 1.75 25.13 15.09
N ASP A 412 1.72 25.11 16.43
CA ASP A 412 2.71 25.80 17.28
C ASP A 412 4.14 25.28 17.03
N ASP A 413 4.28 23.98 16.72
CA ASP A 413 5.54 23.35 16.32
C ASP A 413 5.92 23.58 14.83
N GLY A 414 5.08 24.26 14.06
CA GLY A 414 5.33 24.59 12.65
C GLY A 414 5.24 23.38 11.69
N LEU A 415 4.53 22.32 12.07
CA LEU A 415 4.29 21.16 11.20
C LEU A 415 3.19 21.42 10.17
N VAL A 416 2.27 22.31 10.51
CA VAL A 416 1.09 22.63 9.71
C VAL A 416 0.78 24.11 9.82
N GLU A 417 0.42 24.74 8.71
CA GLU A 417 -0.12 26.09 8.68
C GLU A 417 -1.63 26.01 8.46
N ILE A 418 -2.38 26.78 9.27
CA ILE A 418 -3.83 26.86 9.16
C ILE A 418 -4.20 28.31 8.81
N THR A 419 -5.00 28.45 7.75
CA THR A 419 -5.64 29.72 7.39
C THR A 419 -7.14 29.64 7.68
N SER A 420 -7.87 30.72 7.42
CA SER A 420 -9.34 30.69 7.51
C SER A 420 -10.00 29.79 6.46
N THR A 421 -9.26 29.34 5.44
CA THR A 421 -9.80 28.60 4.28
C THR A 421 -9.10 27.28 3.99
N SER A 422 -7.98 26.98 4.66
CA SER A 422 -7.17 25.81 4.33
C SER A 422 -6.29 25.31 5.46
N ILE A 423 -5.83 24.08 5.30
CA ILE A 423 -4.72 23.46 6.05
C ILE A 423 -3.62 23.15 5.04
N GLU A 424 -2.38 23.52 5.35
CA GLU A 424 -1.20 23.21 4.54
C GLU A 424 -0.13 22.56 5.41
N VAL A 425 0.34 21.38 5.00
CA VAL A 425 1.40 20.66 5.71
C VAL A 425 2.73 21.23 5.28
N THR A 426 3.48 21.78 6.24
CA THR A 426 4.76 22.42 5.94
C THR A 426 5.79 21.38 5.49
N PRO A 427 6.89 21.80 4.84
CA PRO A 427 8.04 20.93 4.57
C PRO A 427 8.54 20.11 5.76
N ARG A 428 8.41 20.64 6.99
CA ARG A 428 8.77 19.95 8.25
C ARG A 428 7.73 18.91 8.65
N GLY A 429 6.45 19.18 8.40
CA GLY A 429 5.33 18.29 8.72
C GLY A 429 5.19 17.06 7.83
N ARG A 430 5.76 17.07 6.61
CA ARG A 430 5.55 15.97 5.63
C ARG A 430 5.95 14.59 6.14
N LEU A 431 7.01 14.47 6.94
CA LEU A 431 7.43 13.19 7.55
C LEU A 431 6.53 12.76 8.71
N LEU A 432 5.83 13.71 9.33
CA LEU A 432 4.93 13.52 10.46
C LEU A 432 3.45 13.56 10.03
N ILE A 433 3.18 13.29 8.75
CA ILE A 433 1.83 13.35 8.19
C ILE A 433 0.85 12.43 8.91
N ARG A 434 1.33 11.28 9.42
CA ARG A 434 0.50 10.35 10.21
C ARG A 434 0.04 11.01 11.51
N ASN A 435 0.91 11.76 12.20
CA ASN A 435 0.57 12.50 13.42
C ASN A 435 -0.49 13.57 13.15
N ILE A 436 -0.40 14.25 12.01
CA ILE A 436 -1.39 15.24 11.56
C ILE A 436 -2.75 14.57 11.31
N CYS A 437 -2.77 13.46 10.58
CA CYS A 437 -4.00 12.72 10.29
C CYS A 437 -4.67 12.14 11.55
N MET A 438 -3.89 11.78 12.57
CA MET A 438 -4.42 11.28 13.85
C MET A 438 -5.33 12.30 14.57
N CYS A 439 -5.17 13.60 14.31
CA CYS A 439 -6.06 14.61 14.87
C CYS A 439 -7.51 14.45 14.40
N PHE A 440 -7.71 13.92 13.18
CA PHE A 440 -9.01 13.73 12.52
C PHE A 440 -9.62 12.33 12.73
N ASP A 441 -8.96 11.47 13.50
CA ASP A 441 -9.38 10.08 13.72
C ASP A 441 -10.23 9.95 15.00
N ILE A 442 -11.53 9.73 14.82
CA ILE A 442 -12.45 9.60 15.97
C ILE A 442 -12.31 8.26 16.68
N TYR A 443 -11.85 7.22 16.00
CA TYR A 443 -11.76 5.87 16.57
C TYR A 443 -10.60 5.80 17.57
N LEU A 444 -9.45 6.38 17.21
CA LEU A 444 -8.34 6.56 18.14
C LEU A 444 -8.74 7.42 19.34
N ARG A 445 -9.46 8.53 19.09
CA ARG A 445 -9.94 9.41 20.17
C ARG A 445 -10.86 8.66 21.14
N LYS A 446 -11.77 7.83 20.63
CA LYS A 446 -12.66 6.99 21.45
C LYS A 446 -11.85 5.95 22.24
N GLN A 447 -10.88 5.27 21.61
CA GLN A 447 -10.03 4.30 22.28
C GLN A 447 -9.19 4.93 23.41
N ALA A 448 -8.58 6.08 23.16
CA ALA A 448 -7.80 6.80 24.18
C ALA A 448 -8.67 7.21 25.37
N ARG A 449 -9.90 7.70 25.14
CA ARG A 449 -10.86 8.00 26.20
C ARG A 449 -11.25 6.75 27.01
N MET A 450 -11.48 5.61 26.35
CA MET A 450 -11.81 4.36 27.04
C MET A 450 -10.69 3.86 27.96
N GLN A 451 -9.43 4.04 27.56
CA GLN A 451 -8.26 3.65 28.38
C GLN A 451 -8.02 4.56 29.59
N GLN A 452 -8.64 5.75 29.63
CA GLN A 452 -8.53 6.71 30.74
C GLN A 452 -9.53 6.45 31.87
N PHE A 453 -10.54 5.60 31.68
CA PHE A 453 -11.48 5.22 32.74
C PHE A 453 -10.92 4.06 33.58
N SER A 454 -10.95 4.19 34.91
CA SER A 454 -10.64 3.07 35.83
C SER A 454 -11.74 2.01 35.77
N ARG A 455 -11.41 0.76 36.10
CA ARG A 455 -12.44 -0.25 36.38
C ARG A 455 -13.33 0.25 37.52
N VAL A 456 -14.64 0.17 37.34
CA VAL A 456 -15.64 0.70 38.29
C VAL A 456 -15.93 -0.30 39.42
N ILE A 457 -15.32 -1.49 39.41
CA ILE A 457 -15.31 -2.47 40.51
C ILE A 457 -13.95 -3.15 40.56
#